data_AF-A0A7J3YRV3-F1
#
_entry.id   AF-A0A7J3YRV3-F1
#
_cell.length_a   1.000
_cell.length_b   1.000
_cell.length_c   1.000
_cell.angle_alpha   90.00
_cell.angle_beta   90.00
_cell.angle_gamma   90.00
#
_symmetry.space_group_name_H-M   'P 1'
#
loop_
_entity.id
_entity.type
_entity.pdbx_description
1 polymer ?
#
loop_
_entity_poly.entity_id
_entity_poly.type
_entity_poly.pdbx_seq_one_letter_code
_entity_poly.pdbx_strand_id
1 'polypeptide(L)'
;MSRVGSNLQKLLREYYRTSSEFLLPEDFILREFAFQTLNGSFVRHLSFQNIAEFREFLVKETPKNSYYSVALYSDPAAQKIEDKGYIFAELFFDIDVDHLPECSTIEYQLVPEASLNVVSEDCVEVGKQEQLKLLDILTYFFGFSMSEIRMYFTGHRGFHTLVRSRDEDWMKLTSKQRRELVDFIKLRKAEKLVAKGRKAKSLKLTALYARTLKLLETDPTMSFDEALSSVKVEIDELVTPDLTKLARVVNTLNGKTGFKVTLLPSESELVSFTISPRLSPFRKEVEVRPLFSSKREVRILDYELRLVKGRSIVVPGWVAVYLALNEVVEII
;
A
#
# COMPACT_ATOMS: atom_id res chain seq x y z
N MET A 1 -18.85 -19.68 -12.04
CA MET A 1 -19.57 -18.63 -11.30
C MET A 1 -18.94 -18.55 -9.92
N SER A 2 -18.22 -17.48 -9.63
CA SER A 2 -17.42 -17.33 -8.41
C SER A 2 -18.31 -17.23 -7.17
N ARG A 3 -17.84 -17.84 -6.07
CA ARG A 3 -18.51 -17.87 -4.75
C ARG A 3 -18.38 -16.56 -3.97
N VAL A 4 -18.33 -15.40 -4.64
CA VAL A 4 -18.43 -14.13 -3.93
C VAL A 4 -19.92 -13.84 -3.74
N GLY A 5 -20.39 -13.99 -2.49
CA GLY A 5 -21.80 -13.86 -2.15
C GLY A 5 -22.37 -12.50 -2.56
N SER A 6 -23.56 -12.50 -3.16
CA SER A 6 -24.27 -11.29 -3.63
C SER A 6 -24.39 -10.20 -2.55
N ASN A 7 -24.43 -10.58 -1.27
CA ASN A 7 -24.50 -9.66 -0.14
C ASN A 7 -23.19 -8.91 0.13
N LEU A 8 -22.02 -9.52 -0.07
CA LEU A 8 -20.74 -8.80 0.01
C LEU A 8 -20.72 -7.69 -1.05
N GLN A 9 -21.08 -8.02 -2.29
CA GLN A 9 -21.16 -7.03 -3.37
C GLN A 9 -22.13 -5.90 -3.02
N LYS A 10 -23.30 -6.19 -2.42
CA LYS A 10 -24.23 -5.14 -1.96
C LYS A 10 -23.59 -4.19 -0.96
N LEU A 11 -22.86 -4.70 0.04
CA LEU A 11 -22.17 -3.86 1.04
C LEU A 11 -21.09 -2.98 0.40
N LEU A 12 -20.23 -3.56 -0.44
CA LEU A 12 -19.18 -2.80 -1.13
C LEU A 12 -19.77 -1.74 -2.08
N ARG A 13 -20.83 -2.09 -2.82
CA ARG A 13 -21.55 -1.17 -3.71
C ARG A 13 -22.17 -0.02 -2.94
N GLU A 14 -22.77 -0.31 -1.80
CA GLU A 14 -23.38 0.69 -0.92
C GLU A 14 -22.33 1.69 -0.41
N TYR A 15 -21.13 1.21 -0.07
CA TYR A 15 -20.01 2.09 0.25
C TYR A 15 -19.67 3.01 -0.93
N TYR A 16 -19.50 2.46 -2.14
CA TYR A 16 -19.17 3.29 -3.30
C TYR A 16 -20.28 4.29 -3.67
N ARG A 17 -21.54 3.97 -3.39
CA ARG A 17 -22.70 4.82 -3.62
C ARG A 17 -22.79 6.00 -2.63
N THR A 18 -22.43 5.76 -1.37
CA THR A 18 -22.66 6.72 -0.26
C THR A 18 -21.41 7.46 0.18
N SER A 19 -20.22 7.01 -0.22
CA SER A 19 -18.96 7.67 0.14
C SER A 19 -18.90 9.12 -0.34
N SER A 20 -18.52 10.02 0.56
CA SER A 20 -18.53 11.46 0.34
C SER A 20 -17.61 11.89 -0.81
N GLU A 21 -16.39 11.34 -0.91
CA GLU A 21 -15.47 11.66 -2.00
C GLU A 21 -14.31 10.65 -2.16
N PHE A 22 -13.95 10.35 -3.42
CA PHE A 22 -12.72 9.65 -3.78
C PHE A 22 -11.67 10.67 -4.18
N LEU A 23 -10.47 10.59 -3.60
CA LEU A 23 -9.42 11.55 -3.91
C LEU A 23 -8.63 11.09 -5.14
N LEU A 24 -8.77 11.86 -6.22
CA LEU A 24 -8.04 11.68 -7.47
C LEU A 24 -7.06 12.84 -7.65
N PRO A 25 -5.91 12.62 -8.32
CA PRO A 25 -5.02 13.72 -8.68
C PRO A 25 -5.72 14.63 -9.70
N GLU A 26 -5.41 15.93 -9.72
CA GLU A 26 -6.06 16.91 -10.61
C GLU A 26 -5.97 16.53 -12.10
N ASP A 27 -4.92 15.81 -12.49
CA ASP A 27 -4.66 15.34 -13.84
C ASP A 27 -5.16 13.92 -14.11
N PHE A 28 -6.12 13.40 -13.31
CA PHE A 28 -6.60 12.02 -13.44
C PHE A 28 -7.15 11.68 -14.83
N ILE A 29 -7.62 12.67 -15.60
CA ILE A 29 -8.08 12.47 -16.98
C ILE A 29 -6.96 11.98 -17.92
N LEU A 30 -5.69 12.21 -17.56
CA LEU A 30 -4.50 11.77 -18.30
C LEU A 30 -3.97 10.42 -17.78
N ARG A 31 -4.70 9.74 -16.90
CA ARG A 31 -4.22 8.51 -16.24
C ARG A 31 -5.03 7.31 -16.66
N GLU A 32 -4.34 6.19 -16.81
CA GLU A 32 -5.00 4.89 -16.95
C GLU A 32 -5.54 4.46 -15.59
N PHE A 33 -6.79 4.03 -15.57
CA PHE A 33 -7.40 3.35 -14.44
C PHE A 33 -7.43 1.85 -14.64
N ALA A 34 -7.23 1.15 -13.52
CA ALA A 34 -7.29 -0.29 -13.45
C ALA A 34 -8.06 -0.72 -12.21
N PHE A 35 -8.82 -1.80 -12.31
CA PHE A 35 -9.65 -2.30 -11.23
C PHE A 35 -9.53 -3.81 -11.14
N GLN A 36 -9.51 -4.32 -9.91
CA GLN A 36 -9.65 -5.74 -9.66
C GLN A 36 -11.10 -6.04 -9.33
N THR A 37 -11.73 -6.91 -10.12
CA THR A 37 -13.09 -7.40 -9.85
C THR A 37 -13.12 -8.26 -8.60
N LEU A 38 -14.32 -8.50 -8.07
CA LEU A 38 -14.49 -9.40 -6.93
C LEU A 38 -13.92 -10.80 -7.20
N ASN A 39 -13.95 -11.24 -8.46
CA ASN A 39 -13.45 -12.54 -8.91
C ASN A 39 -11.93 -12.57 -9.10
N GLY A 40 -11.25 -11.45 -8.86
CA GLY A 40 -9.79 -11.34 -8.96
C GLY A 40 -9.26 -10.94 -10.34
N SER A 41 -10.09 -10.92 -11.39
CA SER A 41 -9.69 -10.46 -12.72
C SER A 41 -9.40 -8.96 -12.73
N PHE A 42 -8.47 -8.53 -13.57
CA PHE A 42 -8.16 -7.12 -13.78
C PHE A 42 -8.89 -6.58 -15.02
N VAL A 43 -9.46 -5.40 -14.86
CA VAL A 43 -9.95 -4.55 -15.96
C VAL A 43 -9.02 -3.34 -16.04
N ARG A 44 -8.51 -3.05 -17.23
CA ARG A 44 -7.46 -2.03 -17.49
C ARG A 44 -7.81 -1.18 -18.70
N HIS A 45 -6.95 -0.20 -19.01
CA HIS A 45 -7.12 0.71 -20.14
C HIS A 45 -8.42 1.53 -20.06
N LEU A 46 -8.80 1.92 -18.84
CA LEU A 46 -9.93 2.80 -18.60
C LEU A 46 -9.43 4.21 -18.33
N SER A 47 -10.28 5.19 -18.63
CA SER A 47 -10.06 6.61 -18.32
C SER A 47 -11.40 7.25 -18.02
N PHE A 48 -11.42 8.26 -17.16
CA PHE A 48 -12.64 8.95 -16.77
C PHE A 48 -12.48 10.45 -17.01
N GLN A 49 -13.55 11.10 -17.45
CA GLN A 49 -13.53 12.54 -17.74
C GLN A 49 -13.91 13.37 -16.51
N ASN A 50 -14.60 12.77 -15.53
CA ASN A 50 -15.00 13.44 -14.30
C ASN A 50 -15.20 12.43 -13.14
N ILE A 51 -15.27 12.94 -11.91
CA ILE A 51 -15.45 12.13 -10.69
C ILE A 51 -16.81 11.39 -10.69
N ALA A 52 -17.85 11.96 -11.32
CA ALA A 52 -19.17 11.33 -11.36
C ALA A 52 -19.16 10.04 -12.19
N GLU A 53 -18.50 10.06 -13.35
CA GLU A 53 -18.29 8.89 -14.22
C GLU A 53 -17.49 7.79 -13.49
N PHE A 54 -16.41 8.19 -12.80
CA PHE A 54 -15.62 7.27 -11.97
C PHE A 54 -16.47 6.62 -10.87
N ARG A 55 -17.29 7.42 -10.17
CA ARG A 55 -18.20 6.90 -9.14
C ARG A 55 -19.26 5.96 -9.72
N GLU A 56 -19.86 6.32 -10.85
CA GLU A 56 -20.83 5.46 -11.53
C GLU A 56 -20.23 4.10 -11.87
N PHE A 57 -19.00 4.09 -12.39
CA PHE A 57 -18.25 2.87 -12.65
C PHE A 57 -18.02 2.05 -11.38
N LEU A 58 -17.56 2.66 -10.28
CA LEU A 58 -17.35 1.97 -9.01
C LEU A 58 -18.65 1.34 -8.47
N VAL A 59 -19.78 2.02 -8.59
CA VAL A 59 -21.08 1.50 -8.15
C VAL A 59 -21.52 0.34 -9.04
N LYS A 60 -21.40 0.50 -10.37
CA LYS A 60 -21.81 -0.51 -11.35
C LYS A 60 -20.97 -1.78 -11.24
N GLU A 61 -19.66 -1.64 -11.35
CA GLU A 61 -18.72 -2.77 -11.39
C GLU A 61 -18.39 -3.31 -10.00
N THR A 62 -18.48 -2.47 -8.96
CA THR A 62 -18.19 -2.83 -7.57
C THR A 62 -16.84 -3.57 -7.41
N PRO A 63 -15.72 -2.95 -7.82
CA PRO A 63 -14.41 -3.60 -7.75
C PRO A 63 -13.95 -3.76 -6.30
N LYS A 64 -13.12 -4.77 -6.04
CA LYS A 64 -12.50 -4.97 -4.72
C LYS A 64 -11.22 -4.15 -4.55
N ASN A 65 -10.56 -3.76 -5.64
CA ASN A 65 -9.44 -2.84 -5.61
C ASN A 65 -9.54 -1.85 -6.78
N SER A 66 -9.15 -0.60 -6.55
CA SER A 66 -9.15 0.47 -7.56
C SER A 66 -7.79 1.15 -7.62
N TYR A 67 -7.32 1.40 -8.84
CA TYR A 67 -6.00 1.95 -9.11
C TYR A 67 -5.99 2.97 -10.24
N TYR A 68 -4.96 3.80 -10.26
CA TYR A 68 -4.61 4.67 -11.39
C TYR A 68 -3.10 4.62 -11.65
N SER A 69 -2.68 4.90 -12.89
CA SER A 69 -1.27 4.91 -13.27
C SER A 69 -0.51 6.09 -12.65
N VAL A 70 0.71 5.83 -12.18
CA VAL A 70 1.63 6.89 -11.76
C VAL A 70 2.14 7.70 -12.97
N ALA A 71 2.12 7.09 -14.16
CA ALA A 71 2.31 7.75 -15.44
C ALA A 71 1.07 8.52 -15.90
N LEU A 72 1.35 9.59 -16.64
CA LEU A 72 0.40 10.34 -17.46
C LEU A 72 0.60 9.97 -18.93
N TYR A 73 -0.52 9.95 -19.65
CA TYR A 73 -0.63 9.55 -21.05
C TYR A 73 -1.49 10.56 -21.80
N SER A 74 -1.20 10.80 -23.07
CA SER A 74 -2.09 11.58 -23.95
C SER A 74 -3.36 10.79 -24.31
N ASP A 75 -3.25 9.47 -24.44
CA ASP A 75 -4.38 8.54 -24.61
C ASP A 75 -4.29 7.42 -23.56
N PRO A 76 -4.80 7.63 -22.33
CA PRO A 76 -4.76 6.60 -21.29
C PRO A 76 -5.59 5.36 -21.61
N ALA A 77 -6.56 5.43 -22.52
CA ALA A 77 -7.45 4.33 -22.90
C ALA A 77 -6.87 3.43 -24.01
N ALA A 78 -5.78 3.86 -24.68
CA ALA A 78 -5.12 3.03 -25.68
C ALA A 78 -4.69 1.67 -25.10
N GLN A 79 -4.91 0.62 -25.90
CA GLN A 79 -4.66 -0.77 -25.51
C GLN A 79 -3.17 -1.10 -25.50
N LYS A 80 -2.40 -0.53 -26.43
CA LYS A 80 -0.95 -0.73 -26.49
C LYS A 80 -0.24 0.42 -25.82
N ILE A 81 0.84 0.11 -25.09
CA ILE A 81 1.64 1.10 -24.36
C ILE A 81 2.27 2.15 -25.30
N GLU A 82 2.68 1.74 -26.50
CA GLU A 82 3.26 2.60 -27.54
C GLU A 82 2.29 3.65 -28.06
N ASP A 83 1.00 3.32 -28.09
CA ASP A 83 -0.07 4.19 -28.58
C ASP A 83 -0.57 5.17 -27.51
N LYS A 84 -0.30 4.90 -26.22
CA LYS A 84 -0.77 5.76 -25.11
C LYS A 84 -0.15 7.16 -25.10
N GLY A 85 1.01 7.34 -25.73
CA GLY A 85 1.76 8.59 -25.69
C GLY A 85 2.18 8.99 -24.26
N TYR A 86 3.17 8.29 -23.71
CA TYR A 86 3.74 8.57 -22.38
C TYR A 86 4.22 10.02 -22.28
N ILE A 87 3.83 10.71 -21.21
CA ILE A 87 4.22 12.11 -20.93
C ILE A 87 5.32 12.14 -19.86
N PHE A 88 4.97 11.80 -18.62
CA PHE A 88 5.89 11.66 -17.47
C PHE A 88 5.23 10.83 -16.37
N ALA A 89 5.96 10.51 -15.30
CA ALA A 89 5.44 9.72 -14.18
C ALA A 89 5.83 10.33 -12.84
N GLU A 90 4.93 10.26 -11.85
CA GLU A 90 5.24 10.59 -10.47
C GLU A 90 6.28 9.63 -9.90
N LEU A 91 7.08 10.07 -8.93
CA LEU A 91 7.87 9.11 -8.14
C LEU A 91 6.93 8.32 -7.26
N PHE A 92 7.14 7.01 -7.19
CA PHE A 92 6.31 6.13 -6.39
C PHE A 92 7.19 5.23 -5.54
N PHE A 93 6.89 5.17 -4.25
CA PHE A 93 7.57 4.34 -3.28
C PHE A 93 6.52 3.50 -2.56
N ASP A 94 6.84 2.23 -2.35
CA ASP A 94 5.98 1.26 -1.68
C ASP A 94 6.76 0.59 -0.56
N ILE A 95 6.19 0.60 0.63
CA ILE A 95 6.67 -0.09 1.81
C ILE A 95 5.66 -1.20 2.10
N ASP A 96 5.97 -2.42 1.66
CA ASP A 96 5.20 -3.62 1.97
C ASP A 96 5.83 -4.30 3.19
N VAL A 97 5.05 -4.42 4.27
CA VAL A 97 5.51 -5.00 5.54
C VAL A 97 5.89 -6.47 5.40
N ASP A 98 5.38 -7.18 4.39
CA ASP A 98 5.79 -8.56 4.09
C ASP A 98 7.28 -8.67 3.72
N HIS A 99 7.89 -7.59 3.24
CA HIS A 99 9.30 -7.55 2.86
C HIS A 99 10.21 -7.06 4.00
N LEU A 100 9.65 -6.69 5.15
CA LEU A 100 10.42 -6.20 6.28
C LEU A 100 10.94 -7.37 7.12
N PRO A 101 12.26 -7.42 7.45
CA PRO A 101 12.87 -8.58 8.11
C PRO A 101 12.26 -8.96 9.47
N GLU A 102 11.72 -7.98 10.18
CA GLU A 102 11.15 -8.14 11.52
C GLU A 102 9.66 -8.52 11.50
N CYS A 103 9.05 -8.50 10.32
CA CYS A 103 7.62 -8.71 10.15
C CYS A 103 7.33 -10.16 9.73
N SER A 104 6.30 -10.75 10.33
CA SER A 104 5.78 -12.05 9.90
C SER A 104 4.25 -12.03 9.88
N THR A 105 3.68 -12.71 8.89
CA THR A 105 2.23 -12.89 8.80
C THR A 105 1.81 -14.03 9.72
N ILE A 106 0.77 -13.81 10.51
CA ILE A 106 0.14 -14.85 11.31
C ILE A 106 -0.78 -15.67 10.39
N GLU A 107 -0.40 -16.92 10.16
CA GLU A 107 -1.21 -17.85 9.39
C GLU A 107 -2.17 -18.63 10.30
N TYR A 108 -3.47 -18.49 10.06
CA TYR A 108 -4.50 -19.31 10.68
C TYR A 108 -4.92 -20.42 9.71
N GLN A 109 -4.38 -21.63 9.93
CA GLN A 109 -4.82 -22.80 9.18
C GLN A 109 -6.28 -23.15 9.54
N LEU A 110 -7.17 -23.14 8.54
CA LEU A 110 -8.57 -23.53 8.70
C LEU A 110 -8.73 -25.01 8.30
N VAL A 111 -8.43 -25.33 7.04
CA VAL A 111 -8.36 -26.68 6.46
C VAL A 111 -7.10 -26.79 5.58
N PRO A 112 -6.60 -27.97 5.18
CA PRO A 112 -5.34 -28.07 4.42
C PRO A 112 -5.27 -27.17 3.18
N GLU A 113 -6.41 -26.93 2.53
CA GLU A 113 -6.52 -26.12 1.31
C GLU A 113 -6.91 -24.65 1.56
N ALA A 114 -7.12 -24.23 2.83
CA ALA A 114 -7.49 -22.86 3.17
C ALA A 114 -6.84 -22.37 4.46
N SER A 115 -6.12 -21.25 4.35
CA SER A 115 -5.58 -20.50 5.47
C SER A 115 -5.99 -19.03 5.40
N LEU A 116 -6.06 -18.39 6.56
CA LEU A 116 -6.26 -16.96 6.68
C LEU A 116 -4.98 -16.31 7.16
N ASN A 117 -4.47 -15.39 6.35
CA ASN A 117 -3.27 -14.62 6.64
C ASN A 117 -3.65 -13.29 7.27
N VAL A 118 -3.11 -13.01 8.45
CA VAL A 118 -3.36 -11.77 9.19
C VAL A 118 -2.02 -11.11 9.49
N VAL A 119 -1.93 -9.81 9.23
CA VAL A 119 -0.77 -9.01 9.58
C VAL A 119 -0.96 -8.36 10.93
N SER A 120 0.07 -8.45 11.77
CA SER A 120 0.02 -7.89 13.12
C SER A 120 0.08 -6.37 13.10
N GLU A 121 -0.47 -5.76 14.14
CA GLU A 121 -0.43 -4.32 14.36
C GLU A 121 1.02 -3.83 14.47
N ASP A 122 1.89 -4.61 15.12
CA ASP A 122 3.32 -4.35 15.22
C ASP A 122 4.00 -4.26 13.85
N CYS A 123 3.66 -5.14 12.91
CA CYS A 123 4.23 -5.08 11.56
C CYS A 123 3.83 -3.79 10.83
N VAL A 124 2.58 -3.34 11.02
CA VAL A 124 2.12 -2.06 10.46
C VAL A 124 2.85 -0.89 11.11
N GLU A 125 3.14 -0.96 12.40
CA GLU A 125 3.95 0.04 13.10
C GLU A 125 5.39 0.08 12.56
N VAL A 126 6.04 -1.06 12.33
CA VAL A 126 7.36 -1.11 11.68
C VAL A 126 7.32 -0.47 10.30
N GLY A 127 6.29 -0.78 9.48
CA GLY A 127 6.10 -0.13 8.18
C GLY A 127 5.90 1.40 8.28
N LYS A 128 5.25 1.88 9.34
CA LYS A 128 5.09 3.30 9.63
C LYS A 128 6.43 3.97 9.95
N GLN A 129 7.30 3.28 10.70
CA GLN A 129 8.66 3.78 10.98
C GLN A 129 9.51 3.88 9.71
N GLU A 130 9.44 2.88 8.83
CA GLU A 130 10.08 2.97 7.51
C GLU A 130 9.52 4.13 6.67
N GLN A 131 8.21 4.37 6.73
CA GLN A 131 7.57 5.49 6.05
C GLN A 131 8.00 6.86 6.61
N LEU A 132 8.27 6.97 7.90
CA LEU A 132 8.84 8.17 8.53
C LEU A 132 10.27 8.42 8.08
N LYS A 133 11.12 7.38 8.03
CA LYS A 133 12.48 7.49 7.48
C LYS A 133 12.45 7.92 6.01
N LEU A 134 11.54 7.35 5.21
CA LEU A 134 11.36 7.75 3.81
C LEU A 134 11.00 9.23 3.71
N LEU A 135 10.05 9.69 4.53
CA LEU A 135 9.61 11.09 4.54
C LEU A 135 10.77 12.04 4.86
N ASP A 136 11.58 11.72 5.86
CA ASP A 136 12.79 12.48 6.18
C ASP A 136 13.75 12.51 4.99
N ILE A 137 13.96 11.39 4.28
CA ILE A 137 14.85 11.39 3.12
C ILE A 137 14.31 12.28 2.00
N LEU A 138 13.03 12.15 1.68
CA LEU A 138 12.38 12.92 0.61
C LEU A 138 12.42 14.42 0.89
N THR A 139 12.23 14.83 2.16
CA THR A 139 12.21 16.25 2.55
C THR A 139 13.62 16.81 2.75
N TYR A 140 14.48 16.11 3.48
CA TYR A 140 15.81 16.61 3.84
C TYR A 140 16.85 16.45 2.72
N PHE A 141 16.93 15.27 2.10
CA PHE A 141 17.97 15.00 1.09
C PHE A 141 17.52 15.34 -0.32
N PHE A 142 16.25 15.11 -0.66
CA PHE A 142 15.74 15.42 -2.00
C PHE A 142 15.08 16.80 -2.08
N GLY A 143 14.79 17.44 -0.94
CA GLY A 143 14.32 18.81 -0.88
C GLY A 143 12.84 18.99 -1.25
N PHE A 144 12.05 17.92 -1.30
CA PHE A 144 10.62 18.01 -1.61
C PHE A 144 9.86 18.67 -0.48
N SER A 145 8.91 19.54 -0.84
CA SER A 145 7.96 20.09 0.12
C SER A 145 6.87 19.08 0.46
N MET A 146 6.26 19.19 1.64
CA MET A 146 5.09 18.37 2.01
C MET A 146 3.92 18.50 1.02
N SER A 147 3.81 19.62 0.30
CA SER A 147 2.76 19.81 -0.72
C SER A 147 2.95 18.94 -1.97
N GLU A 148 4.16 18.44 -2.20
CA GLU A 148 4.49 17.55 -3.33
C GLU A 148 4.37 16.06 -2.96
N ILE A 149 4.28 15.75 -1.66
CA ILE A 149 4.32 14.39 -1.13
C ILE A 149 2.91 13.97 -0.71
N ARG A 150 2.43 12.84 -1.24
CA ARG A 150 1.18 12.21 -0.82
C ARG A 150 1.49 10.83 -0.25
N MET A 151 1.29 10.67 1.05
CA MET A 151 1.44 9.41 1.76
C MET A 151 0.07 8.82 2.06
N TYR A 152 -0.07 7.51 1.98
CA TYR A 152 -1.31 6.85 2.38
C TYR A 152 -1.07 5.41 2.83
N PHE A 153 -1.85 4.99 3.81
CA PHE A 153 -1.97 3.58 4.17
C PHE A 153 -2.79 2.85 3.10
N THR A 154 -2.27 1.72 2.62
CA THR A 154 -2.85 0.95 1.50
C THR A 154 -4.16 0.24 1.81
N GLY A 155 -4.60 0.29 3.07
CA GLY A 155 -5.74 -0.46 3.58
C GLY A 155 -5.39 -1.90 3.99
N HIS A 156 -4.12 -2.33 3.92
CA HIS A 156 -3.75 -3.70 4.31
C HIS A 156 -2.39 -3.74 5.02
N ARG A 157 -1.30 -3.78 4.27
CA ARG A 157 0.02 -4.23 4.74
C ARG A 157 1.15 -3.26 4.47
N GLY A 158 0.82 -2.01 4.14
CA GLY A 158 1.87 -1.13 3.67
C GLY A 158 1.44 0.30 3.50
N PHE A 159 2.45 1.10 3.20
CA PHE A 159 2.34 2.52 2.96
C PHE A 159 2.86 2.83 1.57
N HIS A 160 2.14 3.71 0.89
CA HIS A 160 2.53 4.21 -0.41
C HIS A 160 2.87 5.69 -0.28
N THR A 161 3.90 6.11 -1.02
CA THR A 161 4.25 7.52 -1.18
C THR A 161 4.33 7.88 -2.65
N LEU A 162 3.54 8.85 -3.08
CA LEU A 162 3.67 9.50 -4.38
C LEU A 162 4.31 10.87 -4.21
N VAL A 163 5.29 11.19 -5.05
CA VAL A 163 5.86 12.53 -5.15
C VAL A 163 5.54 13.11 -6.51
N ARG A 164 4.75 14.19 -6.49
CA ARG A 164 4.48 15.03 -7.65
C ARG A 164 5.30 16.30 -7.53
N SER A 165 6.51 16.27 -8.09
CA SER A 165 7.40 17.42 -8.00
C SER A 165 6.93 18.58 -8.87
N ARG A 166 7.17 19.80 -8.41
CA ARG A 166 7.02 21.03 -9.21
C ARG A 166 8.10 21.17 -10.29
N ASP A 167 9.25 20.53 -10.09
CA ASP A 167 10.30 20.43 -11.08
C ASP A 167 10.06 19.19 -11.95
N GLU A 168 9.74 19.43 -13.22
CA GLU A 168 9.40 18.38 -14.17
C GLU A 168 10.53 17.38 -14.43
N ASP A 169 11.79 17.75 -14.17
CA ASP A 169 12.93 16.85 -14.40
C ASP A 169 12.86 15.63 -13.49
N TRP A 170 12.32 15.77 -12.27
CA TRP A 170 12.04 14.64 -11.38
C TRP A 170 11.00 13.68 -11.96
N MET A 171 9.98 14.20 -12.64
CA MET A 171 8.92 13.39 -13.25
C MET A 171 9.41 12.70 -14.54
N LYS A 172 10.42 13.27 -15.21
CA LYS A 172 11.07 12.75 -16.43
C LYS A 172 12.18 11.72 -16.16
N LEU A 173 12.53 11.46 -14.90
CA LEU A 173 13.56 10.48 -14.56
C LEU A 173 13.25 9.11 -15.17
N THR A 174 14.25 8.56 -15.87
CA THR A 174 14.20 7.22 -16.47
C THR A 174 14.18 6.14 -15.38
N SER A 175 13.75 4.93 -15.75
CA SER A 175 13.80 3.74 -14.87
C SER A 175 15.20 3.53 -14.26
N LYS A 176 16.26 3.74 -15.05
CA LYS A 176 17.65 3.62 -14.59
C LYS A 176 18.01 4.67 -13.53
N GLN A 177 17.61 5.94 -13.73
CA GLN A 177 17.86 7.00 -12.76
C GLN A 177 17.06 6.78 -11.46
N ARG A 178 15.81 6.33 -11.57
CA ARG A 178 14.98 5.98 -10.41
C ARG A 178 15.58 4.82 -9.60
N ARG A 179 16.26 3.88 -10.26
CA ARG A 179 17.03 2.83 -9.57
C ARG A 179 18.20 3.38 -8.74
N GLU A 180 18.84 4.46 -9.17
CA GLU A 180 19.86 5.12 -8.35
C GLU A 180 19.25 5.78 -7.10
N LEU A 181 17.98 6.25 -7.15
CA LEU A 181 17.27 6.71 -5.95
C LEU A 181 17.03 5.55 -4.97
N VAL A 182 16.60 4.38 -5.47
CA VAL A 182 16.47 3.16 -4.66
C VAL A 182 17.82 2.79 -4.03
N ASP A 183 18.91 2.80 -4.80
CA ASP A 183 20.25 2.50 -4.29
C ASP A 183 20.70 3.47 -3.19
N PHE A 184 20.33 4.75 -3.31
CA PHE A 184 20.59 5.78 -2.30
C PHE A 184 19.78 5.50 -1.02
N ILE A 185 18.46 5.36 -1.13
CA ILE A 185 17.52 5.17 -0.02
C ILE A 185 17.83 3.88 0.77
N LYS A 186 18.13 2.78 0.05
CA LYS A 186 18.42 1.48 0.67
C LYS A 186 19.88 1.32 1.10
N LEU A 187 20.74 2.32 0.90
CA LEU A 187 22.20 2.26 1.19
C LEU A 187 22.93 1.05 0.57
N ARG A 188 22.47 0.49 -0.56
CA ARG A 188 23.00 -0.75 -1.16
C ARG A 188 24.50 -0.75 -1.43
N LYS A 189 25.03 0.38 -1.91
CA LYS A 189 26.46 0.52 -2.22
C LYS A 189 27.31 0.46 -0.95
N ALA A 190 26.78 0.95 0.19
CA ALA A 190 27.44 0.85 1.47
C ALA A 190 27.46 -0.60 2.00
N GLU A 191 26.30 -1.27 2.00
CA GLU A 191 26.17 -2.68 2.43
C GLU A 191 27.16 -3.61 1.68
N LYS A 192 27.23 -3.51 0.35
CA LYS A 192 28.14 -4.33 -0.47
C LYS A 192 29.61 -4.15 -0.13
N LEU A 193 30.02 -2.97 0.34
CA LEU A 193 31.41 -2.66 0.66
C LEU A 193 31.77 -3.10 2.08
N VAL A 194 30.83 -2.98 3.02
CA VAL A 194 30.91 -3.52 4.38
C VAL A 194 31.07 -5.04 4.33
N ALA A 195 30.21 -5.73 3.57
CA ALA A 195 30.31 -7.18 3.36
C ALA A 195 31.66 -7.63 2.74
N LYS A 196 32.36 -6.74 2.05
CA LYS A 196 33.69 -6.99 1.45
C LYS A 196 34.87 -6.58 2.35
N GLY A 197 34.62 -6.18 3.60
CA GLY A 197 35.66 -5.78 4.56
C GLY A 197 36.46 -4.54 4.15
N ARG A 198 35.92 -3.70 3.26
CA ARG A 198 36.62 -2.50 2.78
C ARG A 198 36.47 -1.36 3.79
N LYS A 199 37.58 -0.67 4.09
CA LYS A 199 37.59 0.48 5.01
C LYS A 199 36.71 1.63 4.49
N ALA A 200 35.98 2.28 5.40
CA ALA A 200 35.05 3.39 5.12
C ALA A 200 35.65 4.53 4.27
N LYS A 201 36.96 4.79 4.40
CA LYS A 201 37.71 5.81 3.63
C LYS A 201 37.73 5.59 2.10
N SER A 202 37.36 4.40 1.62
CA SER A 202 37.31 4.07 0.18
C SER A 202 35.91 4.25 -0.44
N LEU A 203 34.89 4.57 0.36
CA LEU A 203 33.54 4.83 -0.14
C LEU A 203 33.46 6.24 -0.72
N LYS A 204 32.86 6.37 -1.92
CA LYS A 204 32.18 7.62 -2.26
C LYS A 204 31.04 7.78 -1.27
N LEU A 205 31.22 8.65 -0.27
CA LEU A 205 30.18 8.98 0.71
C LEU A 205 28.97 9.53 -0.04
N THR A 206 27.86 8.80 -0.01
CA THR A 206 26.56 9.44 -0.22
C THR A 206 26.25 10.29 1.02
N ALA A 207 25.45 11.33 0.86
CA ALA A 207 25.05 12.18 1.99
C ALA A 207 24.32 11.37 3.09
N LEU A 208 23.52 10.37 2.68
CA LEU A 208 22.85 9.46 3.61
C LEU A 208 23.86 8.58 4.38
N TYR A 209 24.91 8.08 3.72
CA TYR A 209 25.98 7.33 4.40
C TYR A 209 26.79 8.21 5.36
N ALA A 210 27.02 9.49 5.01
CA ALA A 210 27.65 10.45 5.90
C ALA A 210 26.85 10.62 7.21
N ARG A 211 25.51 10.59 7.12
CA ARG A 211 24.64 10.62 8.30
C ARG A 211 24.81 9.38 9.17
N THR A 212 24.94 8.19 8.58
CA THR A 212 25.26 6.96 9.34
C THR A 212 26.55 7.09 10.13
N LEU A 213 27.62 7.62 9.53
CA LEU A 213 28.89 7.83 10.24
C LEU A 213 28.75 8.85 11.37
N LYS A 214 28.00 9.93 11.14
CA LYS A 214 27.73 10.93 12.18
C LYS A 214 26.98 10.35 13.37
N LEU A 215 26.05 9.41 13.16
CA LEU A 215 25.35 8.72 14.26
C LEU A 215 26.32 7.93 15.15
N LEU A 216 27.27 7.22 14.54
CA LEU A 216 28.31 6.48 15.28
C LEU A 216 29.27 7.39 16.04
N GLU A 217 29.53 8.59 15.52
CA GLU A 217 30.32 9.61 16.23
C GLU A 217 29.56 10.15 17.45
N THR A 218 28.23 10.31 17.34
CA THR A 218 27.38 10.81 18.43
C THR A 218 27.04 9.74 19.48
N ASP A 219 26.94 8.48 19.08
CA ASP A 219 26.72 7.33 19.96
C ASP A 219 27.72 6.22 19.65
N PRO A 220 28.91 6.24 20.29
CA PRO A 220 29.95 5.25 20.07
C PRO A 220 29.59 3.83 20.53
N THR A 221 28.47 3.65 21.24
CA THR A 221 28.02 2.32 21.71
C THR A 221 27.19 1.59 20.66
N MET A 222 26.61 2.32 19.70
CA MET A 222 25.86 1.78 18.58
C MET A 222 26.76 1.01 17.61
N SER A 223 26.34 -0.19 17.22
CA SER A 223 27.02 -0.94 16.17
C SER A 223 26.80 -0.30 14.80
N PHE A 224 27.71 -0.57 13.86
CA PHE A 224 27.57 -0.06 12.50
C PHE A 224 26.27 -0.55 11.82
N ASP A 225 25.85 -1.79 12.09
CA ASP A 225 24.63 -2.36 11.50
C ASP A 225 23.36 -1.70 12.07
N GLU A 226 23.33 -1.36 13.36
CA GLU A 226 22.24 -0.58 13.96
C GLU A 226 22.17 0.85 13.39
N ALA A 227 23.33 1.51 13.25
CA ALA A 227 23.41 2.83 12.63
C ALA A 227 22.96 2.80 11.16
N LEU A 228 23.29 1.73 10.42
CA LEU A 228 22.86 1.56 9.05
C LEU A 228 21.34 1.32 8.97
N SER A 229 20.81 0.43 9.80
CA SER A 229 19.39 0.06 9.86
C SER A 229 18.49 1.24 10.23
N SER A 230 18.95 2.11 11.15
CA SER A 230 18.21 3.31 11.55
C SER A 230 18.10 4.38 10.45
N VAL A 231 19.02 4.39 9.48
CA VAL A 231 19.10 5.40 8.42
C VAL A 231 18.56 4.91 7.07
N LYS A 232 18.81 3.65 6.71
CA LYS A 232 18.27 3.08 5.47
C LYS A 232 16.76 2.92 5.55
N VAL A 233 16.13 2.84 4.38
CA VAL A 233 14.70 2.53 4.28
C VAL A 233 14.48 1.27 3.48
N GLU A 234 13.63 0.39 3.99
CA GLU A 234 13.19 -0.81 3.30
C GLU A 234 11.95 -0.53 2.44
N ILE A 235 12.19 -0.20 1.17
CA ILE A 235 11.18 -0.05 0.12
C ILE A 235 11.20 -1.23 -0.87
N ASP A 236 10.09 -1.46 -1.58
CA ASP A 236 10.04 -2.35 -2.75
C ASP A 236 10.82 -1.74 -3.93
N GLU A 237 11.94 -2.37 -4.26
CA GLU A 237 12.89 -1.93 -5.28
C GLU A 237 12.36 -2.01 -6.72
N LEU A 238 11.28 -2.75 -6.94
CA LEU A 238 10.67 -2.93 -8.26
C LEU A 238 9.61 -1.86 -8.54
N VAL A 239 9.09 -1.21 -7.50
CA VAL A 239 8.04 -0.20 -7.65
C VAL A 239 8.60 1.11 -8.18
N THR A 240 9.59 1.69 -7.51
CA THR A 240 10.11 3.02 -7.87
C THR A 240 10.66 3.13 -9.30
N PRO A 241 11.38 2.14 -9.85
CA PRO A 241 11.87 2.21 -11.22
C PRO A 241 10.82 1.99 -12.30
N ASP A 242 9.65 1.45 -11.98
CA ASP A 242 8.60 1.14 -12.95
C ASP A 242 7.69 2.36 -13.17
N LEU A 243 7.88 2.99 -14.32
CA LEU A 243 7.15 4.19 -14.74
C LEU A 243 5.65 3.95 -14.95
N THR A 244 5.24 2.69 -15.09
CA THR A 244 3.87 2.30 -15.43
C THR A 244 3.09 1.72 -14.23
N LYS A 245 3.66 1.83 -13.02
CA LYS A 245 3.00 1.32 -11.81
C LYS A 245 1.64 1.94 -11.57
N LEU A 246 0.84 1.19 -10.82
CA LEU A 246 -0.52 1.52 -10.45
C LEU A 246 -0.58 1.88 -8.97
N ALA A 247 -0.89 3.13 -8.68
CA ALA A 247 -1.18 3.62 -7.34
C ALA A 247 -2.64 3.30 -6.96
N ARG A 248 -2.91 3.11 -5.67
CA ARG A 248 -4.28 2.86 -5.19
C ARG A 248 -5.07 4.18 -5.14
N VAL A 249 -6.34 4.14 -5.52
CA VAL A 249 -7.22 5.30 -5.39
C VAL A 249 -7.57 5.49 -3.90
N VAL A 250 -7.28 6.65 -3.36
CA VAL A 250 -7.58 6.98 -1.96
C VAL A 250 -9.09 7.02 -1.72
N ASN A 251 -9.52 6.59 -0.53
CA ASN A 251 -10.90 6.34 -0.15
C ASN A 251 -11.62 5.24 -0.95
N THR A 252 -10.92 4.44 -1.76
CA THR A 252 -11.46 3.15 -2.21
C THR A 252 -11.11 2.05 -1.21
N LEU A 253 -11.68 0.86 -1.39
CA LEU A 253 -11.48 -0.26 -0.48
C LEU A 253 -10.29 -1.13 -0.93
N ASN A 254 -9.61 -1.71 0.05
CA ASN A 254 -8.64 -2.77 -0.19
C ASN A 254 -9.35 -4.13 -0.23
N GLY A 255 -9.12 -4.89 -1.30
CA GLY A 255 -9.83 -6.13 -1.58
C GLY A 255 -9.44 -7.34 -0.74
N LYS A 256 -8.54 -7.18 0.24
CA LYS A 256 -8.22 -8.20 1.25
C LYS A 256 -8.82 -7.90 2.62
N THR A 257 -9.08 -6.63 2.94
CA THR A 257 -9.48 -6.23 4.30
C THR A 257 -10.83 -5.53 4.34
N GLY A 258 -11.26 -4.91 3.24
CA GLY A 258 -12.39 -3.98 3.24
C GLY A 258 -12.09 -2.67 3.95
N PHE A 259 -10.84 -2.39 4.30
CA PHE A 259 -10.42 -1.10 4.85
C PHE A 259 -10.21 -0.10 3.72
N LYS A 260 -10.43 1.18 4.05
CA LYS A 260 -10.16 2.27 3.13
C LYS A 260 -8.65 2.43 2.92
N VAL A 261 -8.30 2.80 1.69
CA VAL A 261 -7.01 3.43 1.39
C VAL A 261 -7.06 4.83 2.00
N THR A 262 -6.21 5.09 3.00
CA THR A 262 -6.34 6.26 3.90
C THR A 262 -5.21 7.24 3.68
N LEU A 263 -5.53 8.48 3.30
CA LEU A 263 -4.57 9.57 3.17
C LEU A 263 -3.93 9.91 4.52
N LEU A 264 -2.62 10.15 4.51
CA LEU A 264 -1.84 10.65 5.63
C LEU A 264 -1.19 11.98 5.18
N PRO A 265 -1.89 13.12 5.33
CA PRO A 265 -1.52 14.37 4.66
C PRO A 265 -0.33 15.10 5.32
N SER A 266 0.08 14.70 6.52
CA SER A 266 1.16 15.34 7.27
C SER A 266 1.99 14.31 8.03
N GLU A 267 3.18 14.72 8.47
CA GLU A 267 4.02 13.93 9.36
C GLU A 267 3.29 13.62 10.68
N SER A 268 2.57 14.58 11.25
CA SER A 268 1.81 14.36 12.50
C SER A 268 0.71 13.30 12.33
N GLU A 269 0.00 13.31 11.22
CA GLU A 269 -1.00 12.28 10.89
C GLU A 269 -0.34 10.92 10.70
N LEU A 270 0.82 10.87 10.01
CA LEU A 270 1.60 9.64 9.88
C LEU A 270 2.08 9.11 11.23
N VAL A 271 2.61 9.95 12.13
CA VAL A 271 3.08 9.54 13.47
C VAL A 271 1.93 8.98 14.31
N SER A 272 0.77 9.65 14.27
CA SER A 272 -0.41 9.27 15.05
C SER A 272 -1.21 8.10 14.46
N PHE A 273 -0.89 7.69 13.22
CA PHE A 273 -1.60 6.62 12.55
C PHE A 273 -1.45 5.29 13.29
N THR A 274 -2.60 4.65 13.53
CA THR A 274 -2.68 3.27 14.02
C THR A 274 -3.69 2.49 13.19
N ILE A 275 -3.35 1.24 12.89
CA ILE A 275 -4.32 0.34 12.28
C ILE A 275 -5.42 0.05 13.30
N SER A 276 -6.67 0.17 12.88
CA SER A 276 -7.82 -0.07 13.77
C SER A 276 -9.06 -0.40 12.95
N PRO A 277 -10.11 -0.96 13.57
CA PRO A 277 -11.39 -1.16 12.91
C PRO A 277 -11.97 0.13 12.31
N ARG A 278 -11.52 1.31 12.76
CA ARG A 278 -11.97 2.61 12.25
C ARG A 278 -11.69 2.81 10.76
N LEU A 279 -10.71 2.10 10.20
CA LEU A 279 -10.39 2.15 8.76
C LEU A 279 -11.47 1.49 7.89
N SER A 280 -12.31 0.63 8.46
CA SER A 280 -13.45 0.05 7.77
C SER A 280 -14.67 0.97 7.82
N PRO A 281 -15.41 1.15 6.71
CA PRO A 281 -16.69 1.84 6.71
C PRO A 281 -17.84 0.95 7.25
N PHE A 282 -17.63 -0.36 7.42
CA PHE A 282 -18.68 -1.32 7.76
C PHE A 282 -18.86 -1.44 9.28
N ARG A 283 -19.74 -0.61 9.85
CA ARG A 283 -19.96 -0.53 11.31
C ARG A 283 -21.04 -1.44 11.87
N LYS A 284 -22.07 -1.71 11.08
CA LYS A 284 -23.23 -2.50 11.52
C LYS A 284 -22.83 -3.96 11.71
N GLU A 285 -23.47 -4.63 12.65
CA GLU A 285 -23.36 -6.08 12.76
C GLU A 285 -23.97 -6.76 11.54
N VAL A 286 -23.36 -7.89 11.15
CA VAL A 286 -23.72 -8.66 9.97
C VAL A 286 -23.69 -10.13 10.36
N GLU A 287 -24.72 -10.86 9.96
CA GLU A 287 -24.75 -12.31 10.11
C GLU A 287 -23.91 -12.97 8.99
N VAL A 288 -23.03 -13.88 9.38
CA VAL A 288 -22.15 -14.60 8.46
C VAL A 288 -22.22 -16.10 8.72
N ARG A 289 -22.02 -16.88 7.66
CA ARG A 289 -21.91 -18.33 7.72
C ARG A 289 -20.48 -18.76 7.38
N PRO A 290 -19.72 -19.30 8.34
CA PRO A 290 -18.37 -19.80 8.05
C PRO A 290 -18.36 -20.95 7.04
N LEU A 291 -17.46 -20.87 6.07
CA LEU A 291 -17.22 -21.91 5.07
C LEU A 291 -16.28 -23.01 5.59
N PHE A 292 -15.47 -22.67 6.58
CA PHE A 292 -14.49 -23.54 7.21
C PHE A 292 -14.59 -23.44 8.74
N SER A 293 -14.09 -24.47 9.43
CA SER A 293 -13.90 -24.42 10.88
C SER A 293 -12.47 -24.05 11.19
N SER A 294 -12.24 -23.23 12.22
CA SER A 294 -10.89 -22.93 12.69
C SER A 294 -10.48 -23.90 13.81
N LYS A 295 -9.21 -24.32 13.82
CA LYS A 295 -8.66 -25.18 14.90
C LYS A 295 -8.47 -24.42 16.21
N ARG A 296 -8.07 -23.15 16.11
CA ARG A 296 -7.86 -22.19 17.19
C ARG A 296 -8.73 -20.96 16.97
N GLU A 297 -8.78 -20.09 17.97
CA GLU A 297 -9.37 -18.76 17.81
C GLU A 297 -8.57 -17.97 16.76
N VAL A 298 -9.31 -17.32 15.86
CA VAL A 298 -8.79 -16.41 14.85
C VAL A 298 -8.87 -15.01 15.44
N ARG A 299 -7.76 -14.27 15.42
CA ARG A 299 -7.73 -12.88 15.85
C ARG A 299 -7.55 -11.99 14.62
N ILE A 300 -8.41 -10.98 14.49
CA ILE A 300 -8.30 -9.93 13.48
C ILE A 300 -8.36 -8.62 14.27
N LEU A 301 -7.24 -7.90 14.35
CA LEU A 301 -7.08 -6.73 15.24
C LEU A 301 -7.49 -7.05 16.69
N ASP A 302 -8.49 -6.35 17.21
CA ASP A 302 -9.05 -6.46 18.56
C ASP A 302 -10.20 -7.48 18.67
N TYR A 303 -10.54 -8.18 17.58
CA TYR A 303 -11.65 -9.13 17.56
C TYR A 303 -11.18 -10.58 17.43
N GLU A 304 -11.63 -11.42 18.37
CA GLU A 304 -11.33 -12.85 18.42
C GLU A 304 -12.60 -13.67 18.19
N LEU A 305 -12.51 -14.70 17.35
CA LEU A 305 -13.63 -15.61 17.10
C LEU A 305 -13.17 -17.02 16.75
N ARG A 306 -14.04 -17.99 17.07
CA ARG A 306 -13.92 -19.36 16.60
C ARG A 306 -14.89 -19.62 15.46
N LEU A 307 -14.37 -20.06 14.33
CA LEU A 307 -15.18 -20.39 13.16
C LEU A 307 -15.66 -21.84 13.26
N VAL A 308 -16.96 -22.06 13.08
CA VAL A 308 -17.58 -23.38 12.98
C VAL A 308 -18.35 -23.45 11.68
N LYS A 309 -17.90 -24.30 10.76
CA LYS A 309 -18.49 -24.44 9.42
C LYS A 309 -20.01 -24.61 9.49
N GLY A 310 -20.73 -23.79 8.73
CA GLY A 310 -22.19 -23.86 8.58
C GLY A 310 -22.99 -23.26 9.75
N ARG A 311 -22.39 -23.00 10.90
CA ARG A 311 -23.07 -22.36 12.04
C ARG A 311 -23.01 -20.84 11.89
N SER A 312 -24.15 -20.23 11.58
CA SER A 312 -24.23 -18.77 11.48
C SER A 312 -23.83 -18.08 12.79
N ILE A 313 -23.15 -16.95 12.65
CA ILE A 313 -22.71 -16.09 13.74
C ILE A 313 -22.90 -14.63 13.34
N VAL A 314 -23.24 -13.77 14.30
CA VAL A 314 -23.30 -12.32 14.10
C VAL A 314 -21.95 -11.73 14.50
N VAL A 315 -21.34 -10.95 13.61
CA VAL A 315 -20.05 -10.31 13.85
C VAL A 315 -20.10 -8.84 13.42
N PRO A 316 -19.17 -7.98 13.89
CA PRO A 316 -19.05 -6.63 13.36
C PRO A 316 -18.86 -6.63 11.84
N GLY A 317 -19.48 -5.69 11.12
CA GLY A 317 -19.47 -5.67 9.65
C GLY A 317 -18.07 -5.62 9.04
N TRP A 318 -17.12 -4.97 9.71
CA TRP A 318 -15.72 -4.94 9.28
C TRP A 318 -15.05 -6.31 9.34
N VAL A 319 -15.38 -7.13 10.36
CA VAL A 319 -14.93 -8.53 10.46
C VAL A 319 -15.60 -9.38 9.38
N ALA A 320 -16.91 -9.21 9.18
CA ALA A 320 -17.67 -9.92 8.15
C ALA A 320 -17.07 -9.68 6.76
N VAL A 321 -16.83 -8.42 6.40
CA VAL A 321 -16.25 -8.05 5.10
C VAL A 321 -14.81 -8.53 4.97
N TYR A 322 -13.98 -8.41 6.00
CA TYR A 322 -12.62 -8.94 6.01
C TYR A 322 -12.62 -10.44 5.70
N LEU A 323 -13.39 -11.23 6.45
CA LEU A 323 -13.46 -12.67 6.29
C LEU A 323 -14.06 -13.08 4.94
N ALA A 324 -15.07 -12.36 4.44
CA ALA A 324 -15.71 -12.65 3.16
C ALA A 324 -14.80 -12.34 1.97
N LEU A 325 -14.00 -11.27 2.03
CA LEU A 325 -13.00 -10.94 1.00
C LEU A 325 -11.86 -11.97 0.94
N ASN A 326 -11.60 -12.67 2.04
CA ASN A 326 -10.67 -13.79 2.10
C ASN A 326 -11.35 -15.16 1.90
N GLU A 327 -12.61 -15.17 1.43
CA GLU A 327 -13.37 -16.39 1.11
C GLU A 327 -13.52 -17.36 2.31
N VAL A 328 -13.48 -16.85 3.54
CA VAL A 328 -13.59 -17.65 4.78
C VAL A 328 -15.04 -17.81 5.23
N VAL A 329 -15.89 -16.83 4.92
CA VAL A 329 -17.31 -16.80 5.30
C VAL A 329 -18.18 -16.32 4.12
N GLU A 330 -19.45 -16.67 4.16
CA GLU A 330 -20.51 -16.05 3.35
C GLU A 330 -21.30 -15.05 4.21
N ILE A 331 -21.60 -13.88 3.66
CA ILE A 331 -22.52 -12.92 4.27
C ILE A 331 -23.95 -13.31 3.88
N ILE A 332 -24.82 -13.49 4.88
CA ILE A 332 -26.19 -14.02 4.68
C ILE A 332 -27.28 -12.95 4.74
#